data_AF-A0A7W7YR09-F1
#
_entry.id   AF-A0A7W7YR09-F1
#
_cell.length_a   1.000
_cell.length_b   1.000
_cell.length_c   1.000
_cell.angle_alpha   90.00
_cell.angle_beta   90.00
_cell.angle_gamma   90.00
#
_symmetry.space_group_name_H-M   'P 1'
#
loop_
_entity.id
_entity.type
_entity.pdbx_description
1 polymer ?
#
loop_
_entity_poly.entity_id
_entity_poly.type
_entity_poly.pdbx_seq_one_letter_code
_entity_poly.pdbx_strand_id
1 'polypeptide(L)'
;MPLIPLFNDGQQVPQAQIGPAPQGQRQRVIMDLNAATANFATPLLPMELADRSGYDRLGQAFGNASDLLGGLALKKAEAVNIRRVGEGQAQMQQQLAEFDAWKQKNPDETTWEGEWASRLETMRESVFGENLSPAARETLQTSYQQFAAQSKIGLTTEVTKVSFRKAAETQLGLAATAFERGDPATADAHLKKAADAGYLSREDARRSSAAGHAQVKMRSLENLGTEVNGAMEVNNLDKAKQLVTANPYLSEQEKGTQITSLTHRFELKQTHDQLYALATDQPHLAPAQLRASLDQKKLSGPDYANLTQFAERRLQEKRAESVQTLRTLIDQRDPAYAKGLKDNPFLREKDREDLQRYAWEPLSTDPVQASQIYTLAASLEQREGSPEYTLIKEQVLMSLSGEMKEKALAKLNAGSQKPQPPAIARTVQNIYQQSHQDLANGHYGALHGPLASIRTELPPKIRMEVDAIKSSLNIGLEDRLTKEPDLVKTQELDARRLWWENQPNKGYNFKSFMVDDLAAQHRAASQKQKVIAEFEDWLGAHPKASLQEVNATYVNLAVKYKSHSDGEAASTEIRRIDEGILKTRKIIQQHASH
;
A
#
# COMPACT_ATOMS: atom_id res chain seq x y z
N MET A 1 30.23 18.45 -54.75
CA MET A 1 28.95 19.00 -54.28
C MET A 1 29.10 19.30 -52.79
N PRO A 2 28.85 20.54 -52.35
CA PRO A 2 29.10 20.93 -50.96
C PRO A 2 28.03 20.38 -50.01
N LEU A 3 28.50 19.88 -48.86
CA LEU A 3 27.71 19.40 -47.73
C LEU A 3 26.99 20.56 -47.03
N ILE A 4 25.69 20.41 -46.83
CA ILE A 4 24.89 21.26 -45.94
C ILE A 4 24.87 20.57 -44.56
N PRO A 5 25.29 21.22 -43.47
CA PRO A 5 25.28 20.60 -42.15
C PRO A 5 23.85 20.52 -41.57
N LEU A 6 23.59 19.40 -40.92
CA LEU A 6 22.38 19.06 -40.16
C LEU A 6 22.21 19.99 -38.95
N PHE A 7 20.95 20.30 -38.65
CA PHE A 7 20.54 21.14 -37.54
C PHE A 7 20.87 20.55 -36.17
N ASN A 8 21.25 21.47 -35.29
CA ASN A 8 21.69 21.33 -33.92
C ASN A 8 20.55 20.92 -32.97
N ASP A 9 20.88 20.02 -32.04
CA ASP A 9 20.02 19.52 -30.97
C ASP A 9 19.65 20.61 -29.96
N GLY A 10 18.36 20.70 -29.61
CA GLY A 10 17.89 20.81 -28.22
C GLY A 10 18.31 21.98 -27.32
N GLN A 11 19.00 23.03 -27.78
CA GLN A 11 19.28 24.18 -26.92
C GLN A 11 18.11 25.17 -26.87
N GLN A 12 17.50 25.28 -25.69
CA GLN A 12 16.62 26.39 -25.35
C GLN A 12 17.40 27.70 -25.47
N VAL A 13 16.96 28.58 -26.39
CA VAL A 13 17.43 29.96 -26.43
C VAL A 13 16.93 30.65 -25.17
N PRO A 14 17.79 31.26 -24.33
CA PRO A 14 17.32 32.06 -23.20
C PRO A 14 16.46 33.19 -23.75
N GLN A 15 15.26 33.38 -23.18
CA GLN A 15 14.48 34.58 -23.48
C GLN A 15 15.34 35.81 -23.20
N ALA A 16 15.60 36.60 -24.25
CA ALA A 16 16.20 37.91 -24.06
C ALA A 16 15.18 38.76 -23.29
N GLN A 17 15.40 38.92 -21.98
CA GLN A 17 14.75 39.98 -21.21
C GLN A 17 15.21 41.31 -21.80
N ILE A 18 14.33 41.93 -22.60
CA ILE A 18 14.47 43.33 -22.97
C ILE A 18 14.17 44.12 -21.70
N GLY A 19 15.22 44.40 -20.91
CA GLY A 19 15.12 45.35 -19.83
C GLY A 19 14.71 46.73 -20.37
N PRO A 20 13.95 47.53 -19.61
CA PRO A 20 13.62 48.89 -20.02
C PRO A 20 14.92 49.64 -20.32
N ALA A 21 14.94 50.36 -21.46
CA ALA A 21 16.09 51.16 -21.87
C ALA A 21 16.61 52.00 -20.69
N PRO A 22 17.94 52.05 -20.44
CA PRO A 22 18.50 52.75 -19.28
C PRO A 22 18.00 54.20 -19.28
N GLN A 23 17.44 54.65 -18.16
CA GLN A 23 16.89 56.02 -18.01
C GLN A 23 17.89 57.12 -18.43
N GLY A 24 19.20 56.83 -18.37
CA GLY A 24 20.26 57.71 -18.84
C GLY A 24 20.28 58.00 -20.35
N GLN A 25 19.79 57.09 -21.22
CA GLN A 25 19.71 57.36 -22.66
C GLN A 25 18.54 58.29 -23.01
N ARG A 26 17.41 58.21 -22.30
CA ARG A 26 16.31 59.17 -22.46
C ARG A 26 16.70 60.56 -21.96
N GLN A 27 17.45 60.66 -20.87
CA GLN A 27 17.95 61.95 -20.36
C GLN A 27 18.99 62.59 -21.29
N ARG A 28 19.86 61.80 -21.95
CA ARG A 28 20.80 62.32 -22.96
C ARG A 28 20.09 62.88 -24.19
N VAL A 29 19.08 62.20 -24.71
CA VAL A 29 18.30 62.69 -25.86
C VAL A 29 17.51 63.96 -25.50
N ILE A 30 16.97 64.07 -24.28
CA ILE A 30 16.29 65.28 -23.80
C ILE A 30 17.28 66.43 -23.54
N MET A 31 18.50 66.15 -23.04
CA MET A 31 19.55 67.15 -22.86
C MET A 31 20.10 67.66 -24.20
N ASP A 32 20.31 66.80 -25.20
CA ASP A 32 20.76 67.20 -26.54
C ASP A 32 19.67 68.00 -27.28
N LEU A 33 18.40 67.64 -27.11
CA LEU A 33 17.28 68.45 -27.60
C LEU A 33 17.23 69.81 -26.90
N ASN A 34 17.38 69.89 -25.58
CA ASN A 34 17.40 71.16 -24.86
C ASN A 34 18.63 72.03 -25.17
N ALA A 35 19.79 71.42 -25.41
CA ALA A 35 20.99 72.13 -25.87
C ALA A 35 20.83 72.66 -27.31
N ALA A 36 20.15 71.90 -28.18
CA ALA A 36 19.74 72.37 -29.49
C ALA A 36 18.70 73.50 -29.38
N THR A 37 17.73 73.46 -28.47
CA THR A 37 16.76 74.56 -28.30
C THR A 37 17.40 75.81 -27.66
N ALA A 38 18.37 75.66 -26.75
CA ALA A 38 19.05 76.77 -26.10
C ALA A 38 19.98 77.55 -27.04
N ASN A 39 20.64 76.87 -27.98
CA ASN A 39 21.44 77.52 -29.02
C ASN A 39 20.60 78.26 -30.08
N PHE A 40 19.28 78.04 -30.12
CA PHE A 40 18.34 78.71 -31.02
C PHE A 40 17.54 79.85 -30.36
N ALA A 41 17.64 80.03 -29.03
CA ALA A 41 16.81 80.99 -28.29
C ALA A 41 17.40 82.41 -28.21
N THR A 42 18.57 82.69 -28.79
CA THR A 42 19.15 84.04 -28.77
C THR A 42 19.86 84.40 -30.08
N PRO A 43 19.19 85.09 -31.02
CA PRO A 43 19.88 86.08 -31.82
C PRO A 43 19.97 87.36 -31.00
N LEU A 44 21.05 87.52 -30.23
CA LEU A 44 21.45 88.84 -29.75
C LEU A 44 21.86 89.65 -30.99
N LEU A 45 20.95 90.46 -31.50
CA LEU A 45 21.28 91.54 -32.43
C LEU A 45 22.14 92.56 -31.67
N PRO A 46 23.40 92.82 -32.07
CA PRO A 46 24.12 93.97 -31.56
C PRO A 46 23.40 95.23 -32.07
N MET A 47 22.80 95.99 -31.15
CA MET A 47 22.12 97.24 -31.45
C MET A 47 23.16 98.38 -31.64
N GLU A 48 24.16 98.16 -32.49
CA GLU A 48 25.12 99.17 -32.94
C GLU A 48 25.38 98.97 -34.43
N LEU A 49 24.42 99.36 -35.26
CA LEU A 49 24.61 99.63 -36.68
C LEU A 49 23.64 100.75 -37.09
N ALA A 50 23.73 101.87 -36.39
CA ALA A 50 23.29 103.15 -36.91
C ALA A 50 24.38 103.69 -37.85
N ASP A 51 24.51 103.11 -39.05
CA ASP A 51 25.00 103.87 -40.20
C ASP A 51 24.59 103.27 -41.56
N ARG A 52 24.45 104.14 -42.55
CA ARG A 52 23.63 104.08 -43.79
C ARG A 52 23.94 102.98 -44.84
N SER A 53 24.15 101.72 -44.47
CA SER A 53 24.22 100.57 -45.41
C SER A 53 23.28 99.38 -45.05
N GLY A 54 22.29 99.61 -44.19
CA GLY A 54 21.44 98.56 -43.62
C GLY A 54 20.41 97.90 -44.55
N TYR A 55 20.04 98.51 -45.69
CA TYR A 55 18.95 97.97 -46.52
C TYR A 55 19.36 96.80 -47.43
N ASP A 56 20.58 96.80 -47.98
CA ASP A 56 21.07 95.67 -48.80
C ASP A 56 21.39 94.43 -47.95
N ARG A 57 21.85 94.64 -46.70
CA ARG A 57 22.08 93.56 -45.73
C ARG A 57 20.80 93.04 -45.09
N LEU A 58 19.76 93.88 -44.93
CA LEU A 58 18.42 93.42 -44.55
C LEU A 58 17.80 92.54 -45.64
N GLY A 59 17.96 92.89 -46.91
CA GLY A 59 17.51 92.04 -48.03
C GLY A 59 18.19 90.67 -48.07
N GLN A 60 19.50 90.60 -47.83
CA GLN A 60 20.24 89.33 -47.71
C GLN A 60 19.92 88.56 -46.42
N ALA A 61 19.67 89.25 -45.29
CA ALA A 61 19.26 88.62 -44.04
C ALA A 61 17.83 88.05 -44.11
N PHE A 62 16.90 88.71 -44.81
CA PHE A 62 15.57 88.19 -45.10
C PHE A 62 15.59 87.05 -46.13
N GLY A 63 16.46 87.12 -47.15
CA GLY A 63 16.72 85.99 -48.05
C GLY A 63 17.24 84.76 -47.32
N ASN A 64 18.25 84.93 -46.45
CA ASN A 64 18.79 83.86 -45.62
C ASN A 64 17.79 83.34 -44.57
N ALA A 65 16.92 84.20 -44.02
CA ALA A 65 15.85 83.78 -43.12
C ALA A 65 14.73 83.02 -43.86
N SER A 66 14.43 83.38 -45.11
CA SER A 66 13.48 82.65 -45.95
C SER A 66 14.02 81.29 -46.38
N ASP A 67 15.32 81.18 -46.69
CA ASP A 67 16.00 79.90 -46.95
C ASP A 67 16.09 79.03 -45.68
N LEU A 68 16.28 79.64 -44.50
CA LEU A 68 16.29 78.96 -43.21
C LEU A 68 14.89 78.49 -42.78
N LEU A 69 13.85 79.28 -43.04
CA LEU A 69 12.44 78.91 -42.84
C LEU A 69 11.97 77.85 -43.85
N GLY A 70 12.40 77.94 -45.11
CA GLY A 70 12.19 76.92 -46.12
C GLY A 70 12.88 75.60 -45.76
N GLY A 71 14.12 75.66 -45.29
CA GLY A 71 14.87 74.51 -44.77
C GLY A 71 14.26 73.91 -43.49
N LEU A 72 13.69 74.73 -42.61
CA LEU A 72 12.95 74.27 -41.42
C LEU A 72 11.61 73.62 -41.80
N ALA A 73 10.90 74.14 -42.80
CA ALA A 73 9.68 73.55 -43.31
C ALA A 73 9.95 72.18 -43.96
N LEU A 74 11.03 72.06 -44.73
CA LEU A 74 11.49 70.79 -45.31
C LEU A 74 11.89 69.79 -44.22
N LYS A 75 12.72 70.18 -43.24
CA LYS A 75 13.09 69.32 -42.09
C LYS A 75 11.89 68.92 -41.24
N LYS A 76 10.89 69.81 -41.07
CA LYS A 76 9.64 69.50 -40.38
C LYS A 76 8.81 68.48 -41.17
N ALA A 77 8.72 68.62 -42.49
CA ALA A 77 8.04 67.66 -43.35
C ALA A 77 8.75 66.29 -43.33
N GLU A 78 10.08 66.27 -43.36
CA GLU A 78 10.90 65.05 -43.21
C GLU A 78 10.69 64.39 -41.83
N ALA A 79 10.71 65.16 -40.74
CA ALA A 79 10.47 64.63 -39.40
C ALA A 79 9.05 64.04 -39.25
N VAL A 80 8.04 64.68 -39.85
CA VAL A 80 6.66 64.16 -39.90
C VAL A 80 6.61 62.86 -40.71
N ASN A 81 7.30 62.79 -41.85
CA ASN A 81 7.38 61.59 -42.67
C ASN A 81 8.03 60.42 -41.92
N ILE A 82 9.16 60.65 -41.25
CA ILE A 82 9.86 59.63 -40.44
C ILE A 82 8.94 59.12 -39.32
N ARG A 83 8.27 60.04 -38.62
CA ARG A 83 7.33 59.69 -37.56
C ARG A 83 6.18 58.83 -38.08
N ARG A 84 5.58 59.19 -39.22
CA ARG A 84 4.47 58.43 -39.82
C ARG A 84 4.89 57.04 -40.30
N VAL A 85 6.08 56.92 -40.89
CA VAL A 85 6.65 55.61 -41.24
C VAL A 85 6.89 54.76 -39.99
N GLY A 86 7.40 55.36 -38.91
CA GLY A 86 7.58 54.69 -37.62
C GLY A 86 6.26 54.26 -36.96
N GLU A 87 5.23 55.09 -36.99
CA GLU A 87 3.88 54.76 -36.51
C GLU A 87 3.30 53.56 -37.29
N GLY A 88 3.41 53.56 -38.62
CA GLY A 88 2.97 52.43 -39.46
C GLY A 88 3.75 51.14 -39.19
N GLN A 89 5.06 51.23 -38.97
CA GLN A 89 5.89 50.07 -38.58
C GLN A 89 5.51 49.51 -37.20
N ALA A 90 5.27 50.39 -36.23
CA ALA A 90 4.82 49.99 -34.90
C ALA A 90 3.44 49.29 -34.97
N GLN A 91 2.54 49.78 -35.80
CA GLN A 91 1.22 49.17 -36.01
C GLN A 91 1.32 47.79 -36.64
N MET A 92 2.23 47.58 -37.62
CA MET A 92 2.50 46.25 -38.19
C MET A 92 2.99 45.25 -37.13
N GLN A 93 3.89 45.66 -36.26
CA GLN A 93 4.37 44.81 -35.15
C GLN A 93 3.29 44.52 -34.12
N GLN A 94 2.46 45.52 -33.79
CA GLN A 94 1.34 45.35 -32.88
C GLN A 94 0.33 44.33 -33.42
N GLN A 95 -0.03 44.41 -34.71
CA GLN A 95 -0.98 43.48 -35.32
C GLN A 95 -0.44 42.04 -35.35
N LEU A 96 0.87 41.87 -35.57
CA LEU A 96 1.50 40.55 -35.47
C LEU A 96 1.39 39.97 -34.05
N ALA A 97 1.70 40.78 -33.03
CA ALA A 97 1.59 40.35 -31.64
C ALA A 97 0.14 40.02 -31.22
N GLU A 98 -0.82 40.82 -31.68
CA GLU A 98 -2.26 40.57 -31.47
C GLU A 98 -2.71 39.28 -32.16
N PHE A 99 -2.21 39.01 -33.37
CA PHE A 99 -2.47 37.76 -34.08
C PHE A 99 -1.86 36.55 -33.38
N ASP A 100 -0.63 36.65 -32.88
CA ASP A 100 -0.01 35.59 -32.08
C ASP A 100 -0.81 35.29 -30.80
N ALA A 101 -1.31 36.33 -30.11
CA ALA A 101 -2.20 36.17 -28.97
C ALA A 101 -3.56 35.56 -29.36
N TRP A 102 -4.07 35.88 -30.55
CA TRP A 102 -5.30 35.30 -31.08
C TRP A 102 -5.15 33.82 -31.42
N LYS A 103 -4.02 33.40 -32.02
CA LYS A 103 -3.71 31.98 -32.32
C LYS A 103 -3.72 31.12 -31.05
N GLN A 104 -3.27 31.67 -29.92
CA GLN A 104 -3.31 30.96 -28.64
C GLN A 104 -4.75 30.66 -28.18
N LYS A 105 -5.71 31.52 -28.52
CA LYS A 105 -7.14 31.34 -28.21
C LYS A 105 -7.86 30.51 -29.27
N ASN A 106 -7.32 30.44 -30.48
CA ASN A 106 -7.91 29.76 -31.63
C ASN A 106 -6.92 28.73 -32.19
N PRO A 107 -6.78 27.55 -31.57
CA PRO A 107 -5.72 26.57 -31.89
C PRO A 107 -5.94 25.80 -33.21
N ASP A 108 -7.00 26.11 -33.96
CA ASP A 108 -7.26 25.51 -35.27
C ASP A 108 -6.51 26.27 -36.37
N GLU A 109 -5.42 25.66 -36.84
CA GLU A 109 -4.51 26.23 -37.82
C GLU A 109 -5.15 26.47 -39.19
N THR A 110 -6.25 25.79 -39.50
CA THR A 110 -6.95 25.94 -40.79
C THR A 110 -7.61 27.32 -40.93
N THR A 111 -7.87 28.00 -39.82
CA THR A 111 -8.50 29.33 -39.77
C THR A 111 -7.49 30.47 -39.78
N TRP A 112 -6.21 30.18 -39.53
CA TRP A 112 -5.18 31.19 -39.28
C TRP A 112 -4.87 32.03 -40.51
N GLU A 113 -4.77 31.40 -41.69
CA GLU A 113 -4.46 32.10 -42.93
C GLU A 113 -5.54 33.11 -43.33
N GLY A 114 -6.82 32.74 -43.14
CA GLY A 114 -7.96 33.60 -43.43
C GLY A 114 -8.03 34.81 -42.49
N GLU A 115 -7.87 34.59 -41.19
CA GLU A 115 -7.83 35.67 -40.19
C GLU A 115 -6.65 36.62 -40.43
N TRP A 116 -5.46 36.09 -40.72
CA TRP A 116 -4.29 36.91 -41.00
C TRP A 116 -4.47 37.75 -42.27
N ALA A 117 -5.05 37.17 -43.33
CA ALA A 117 -5.37 37.92 -44.55
C ALA A 117 -6.36 39.07 -44.27
N SER A 118 -7.38 38.84 -43.44
CA SER A 118 -8.32 39.89 -43.02
C SER A 118 -7.61 41.01 -42.26
N ARG A 119 -6.71 40.66 -41.33
CA ARG A 119 -5.94 41.65 -40.55
C ARG A 119 -4.99 42.45 -41.42
N LEU A 120 -4.33 41.82 -42.39
CA LEU A 120 -3.49 42.51 -43.36
C LEU A 120 -4.31 43.53 -44.18
N GLU A 121 -5.51 43.20 -44.65
CA GLU A 121 -6.33 44.14 -45.41
C GLU A 121 -6.79 45.33 -44.55
N THR A 122 -7.28 45.09 -43.33
CA THR A 122 -7.64 46.17 -42.39
C THR A 122 -6.43 47.04 -42.04
N MET A 123 -5.27 46.43 -41.88
CA MET A 123 -4.02 47.15 -41.60
C MET A 123 -3.61 48.02 -42.78
N ARG A 124 -3.70 47.52 -44.01
CA ARG A 124 -3.42 48.29 -45.24
C ARG A 124 -4.23 49.59 -45.28
N GLU A 125 -5.52 49.51 -45.03
CA GLU A 125 -6.40 50.70 -45.01
C GLU A 125 -5.95 51.72 -43.95
N SER A 126 -5.61 51.25 -42.74
CA SER A 126 -5.19 52.12 -41.63
C SER A 126 -3.79 52.74 -41.81
N VAL A 127 -2.86 52.01 -42.45
CA VAL A 127 -1.46 52.42 -42.63
C VAL A 127 -1.30 53.41 -43.78
N PHE A 128 -2.15 53.36 -44.82
CA PHE A 128 -2.07 54.24 -46.01
C PHE A 128 -3.02 55.46 -45.99
N GLY A 129 -3.46 55.92 -44.82
CA GLY A 129 -4.40 57.04 -44.68
C GLY A 129 -3.97 58.37 -45.36
N GLU A 130 -4.91 59.32 -45.44
CA GLU A 130 -4.89 60.49 -46.37
C GLU A 130 -3.73 61.50 -46.22
N ASN A 131 -2.89 61.43 -45.17
CA ASN A 131 -1.90 62.47 -44.84
C ASN A 131 -0.42 62.07 -45.02
N LEU A 132 -0.11 61.11 -45.90
CA LEU A 132 1.27 60.71 -46.21
C LEU A 132 1.83 61.48 -47.41
N SER A 133 3.07 61.97 -47.30
CA SER A 133 3.81 62.46 -48.46
C SER A 133 4.10 61.32 -49.46
N PRO A 134 4.33 61.62 -50.75
CA PRO A 134 4.65 60.59 -51.75
C PRO A 134 5.83 59.69 -51.37
N ALA A 135 6.93 60.28 -50.86
CA ALA A 135 8.12 59.53 -50.45
C ALA A 135 7.88 58.66 -49.20
N ALA A 136 7.12 59.16 -48.22
CA ALA A 136 6.74 58.38 -47.04
C ALA A 136 5.81 57.21 -47.41
N ARG A 137 4.88 57.46 -48.34
CA ARG A 137 3.95 56.45 -48.86
C ARG A 137 4.71 55.33 -49.59
N GLU A 138 5.66 55.66 -50.45
CA GLU A 138 6.46 54.66 -51.18
C GLU A 138 7.32 53.79 -50.25
N THR A 139 7.98 54.43 -49.27
CA THR A 139 8.78 53.73 -48.25
C THR A 139 7.91 52.79 -47.41
N LEU A 140 6.76 53.30 -46.93
CA LEU A 140 5.82 52.53 -46.13
C LEU A 140 5.18 51.39 -46.95
N GLN A 141 4.88 51.63 -48.23
CA GLN A 141 4.36 50.63 -49.15
C GLN A 141 5.35 49.48 -49.36
N THR A 142 6.62 49.81 -49.58
CA THR A 142 7.66 48.80 -49.75
C THR A 142 7.84 47.97 -48.47
N SER A 143 7.90 48.62 -47.31
CA SER A 143 8.04 47.92 -46.02
C SER A 143 6.82 47.06 -45.69
N TYR A 144 5.60 47.55 -45.97
CA TYR A 144 4.36 46.77 -45.81
C TYR A 144 4.33 45.54 -46.71
N GLN A 145 4.69 45.67 -48.00
CA GLN A 145 4.71 44.54 -48.92
C GLN A 145 5.72 43.47 -48.47
N GLN A 146 6.92 43.89 -48.02
CA GLN A 146 7.92 42.97 -47.47
C GLN A 146 7.42 42.28 -46.20
N PHE A 147 6.82 43.03 -45.28
CA PHE A 147 6.24 42.48 -44.05
C PHE A 147 5.11 41.48 -44.33
N ALA A 148 4.17 41.83 -45.21
CA ALA A 148 3.05 40.97 -45.59
C ALA A 148 3.54 39.67 -46.25
N ALA A 149 4.55 39.75 -47.12
CA ALA A 149 5.15 38.57 -47.75
C ALA A 149 5.86 37.67 -46.72
N GLN A 150 6.72 38.24 -45.86
CA GLN A 150 7.46 37.49 -44.85
C GLN A 150 6.54 36.84 -43.81
N SER A 151 5.55 37.60 -43.31
CA SER A 151 4.57 37.09 -42.35
C SER A 151 3.72 35.97 -42.95
N LYS A 152 3.30 36.08 -44.22
CA LYS A 152 2.57 35.01 -44.91
C LYS A 152 3.40 33.73 -45.05
N ILE A 153 4.67 33.83 -45.46
CA ILE A 153 5.58 32.68 -45.55
C ILE A 153 5.79 32.03 -44.18
N GLY A 154 6.01 32.85 -43.15
CA GLY A 154 6.16 32.39 -41.76
C GLY A 154 4.92 31.65 -41.28
N LEU A 155 3.73 32.22 -41.50
CA LEU A 155 2.46 31.63 -41.12
C LEU A 155 2.19 30.31 -41.85
N THR A 156 2.38 30.26 -43.16
CA THR A 156 2.19 29.03 -43.96
C THR A 156 3.10 27.91 -43.44
N THR A 157 4.34 28.25 -43.09
CA THR A 157 5.31 27.31 -42.51
C THR A 157 4.85 26.83 -41.13
N GLU A 158 4.32 27.72 -40.30
CA GLU A 158 3.81 27.38 -38.96
C GLU A 158 2.56 26.50 -39.04
N VAL A 159 1.58 26.85 -39.87
CA VAL A 159 0.38 26.05 -40.15
C VAL A 159 0.79 24.64 -40.58
N THR A 160 1.70 24.53 -41.56
CA THR A 160 2.20 23.23 -42.03
C THR A 160 2.84 22.41 -40.91
N LYS A 161 3.69 23.03 -40.07
CA LYS A 161 4.32 22.36 -38.92
C LYS A 161 3.29 21.87 -37.91
N VAL A 162 2.28 22.68 -37.59
CA VAL A 162 1.21 22.32 -36.66
C VAL A 162 0.36 21.18 -37.23
N SER A 163 -0.05 21.25 -38.51
CA SER A 163 -0.81 20.18 -39.15
C SER A 163 -0.02 18.87 -39.23
N PHE A 164 1.28 18.92 -39.56
CA PHE A 164 2.13 17.73 -39.56
C PHE A 164 2.26 17.12 -38.17
N ARG A 165 2.44 17.94 -37.13
CA ARG A 165 2.47 17.47 -35.74
C ARG A 165 1.15 16.80 -35.35
N LYS A 166 0.00 17.43 -35.62
CA LYS A 166 -1.32 16.85 -35.34
C LYS A 166 -1.55 15.53 -36.10
N ALA A 167 -1.12 15.46 -37.36
CA ALA A 167 -1.20 14.23 -38.15
C ALA A 167 -0.31 13.12 -37.59
N ALA A 168 0.91 13.44 -37.15
CA ALA A 168 1.82 12.52 -36.48
C ALA A 168 1.22 12.00 -35.16
N GLU A 169 0.71 12.89 -34.31
CA GLU A 169 0.04 12.56 -33.05
C GLU A 169 -1.16 11.63 -33.27
N THR A 170 -1.95 11.89 -34.31
CA THR A 170 -3.09 11.03 -34.67
C THR A 170 -2.64 9.62 -35.04
N GLN A 171 -1.62 9.49 -35.90
CA GLN A 171 -1.10 8.15 -36.27
C GLN A 171 -0.42 7.45 -35.10
N LEU A 172 0.30 8.16 -34.24
CA LEU A 172 0.90 7.62 -33.01
C LEU A 172 -0.18 7.13 -32.05
N GLY A 173 -1.27 7.88 -31.87
CA GLY A 173 -2.41 7.47 -31.06
C GLY A 173 -3.09 6.21 -31.59
N LEU A 174 -3.33 6.13 -32.90
CA LEU A 174 -3.88 4.93 -33.54
C LEU A 174 -2.95 3.71 -33.39
N ALA A 175 -1.64 3.91 -33.54
CA ALA A 175 -0.64 2.87 -33.32
C ALA A 175 -0.63 2.40 -31.85
N ALA A 176 -0.68 3.33 -30.89
CA ALA A 176 -0.75 3.00 -29.46
C ALA A 176 -2.00 2.17 -29.14
N THR A 177 -3.18 2.56 -29.63
CA THR A 177 -4.42 1.79 -29.45
C THR A 177 -4.34 0.41 -30.08
N ALA A 178 -3.69 0.26 -31.24
CA ALA A 178 -3.49 -1.04 -31.88
C ALA A 178 -2.54 -1.93 -31.05
N PHE A 179 -1.44 -1.40 -30.52
CA PHE A 179 -0.59 -2.12 -29.56
C PHE A 179 -1.34 -2.52 -28.29
N GLU A 180 -2.20 -1.64 -27.75
CA GLU A 180 -3.01 -1.96 -26.58
C GLU A 180 -3.96 -3.14 -26.80
N ARG A 181 -4.46 -3.29 -28.03
CA ARG A 181 -5.31 -4.41 -28.47
C ARG A 181 -4.52 -5.67 -28.83
N GLY A 182 -3.19 -5.64 -28.77
CA GLY A 182 -2.34 -6.77 -29.16
C GLY A 182 -2.25 -6.97 -30.67
N ASP A 183 -2.51 -5.95 -31.49
CA ASP A 183 -2.39 -5.97 -32.94
C ASP A 183 -1.19 -5.12 -33.41
N PRO A 184 0.03 -5.66 -33.29
CA PRO A 184 1.23 -4.93 -33.70
C PRO A 184 1.31 -4.69 -35.21
N ALA A 185 0.66 -5.52 -36.03
CA ALA A 185 0.68 -5.36 -37.48
C ALA A 185 -0.07 -4.10 -37.92
N THR A 186 -1.26 -3.86 -37.35
CA THR A 186 -2.00 -2.61 -37.58
C THR A 186 -1.27 -1.41 -37.01
N ALA A 187 -0.63 -1.55 -35.84
CA ALA A 187 0.16 -0.48 -35.25
C ALA A 187 1.35 -0.07 -36.15
N ASP A 188 2.11 -1.05 -36.64
CA ASP A 188 3.22 -0.82 -37.56
C ASP A 188 2.76 -0.20 -38.88
N ALA A 189 1.57 -0.55 -39.37
CA ALA A 189 0.97 0.06 -40.56
C ALA A 189 0.70 1.57 -40.35
N HIS A 190 0.21 1.98 -39.17
CA HIS A 190 0.01 3.40 -38.83
C HIS A 190 1.34 4.16 -38.72
N LEU A 191 2.34 3.56 -38.05
CA LEU A 191 3.68 4.15 -37.94
C LEU A 191 4.36 4.30 -39.30
N LYS A 192 4.24 3.28 -40.16
CA LYS A 192 4.75 3.33 -41.53
C LYS A 192 4.05 4.41 -42.35
N LYS A 193 2.72 4.49 -42.27
CA LYS A 193 1.95 5.54 -42.97
C LYS A 193 2.39 6.94 -42.54
N ALA A 194 2.65 7.16 -41.25
CA ALA A 194 3.16 8.44 -40.75
C ALA A 194 4.57 8.76 -41.27
N ALA A 195 5.45 7.76 -41.32
CA ALA A 195 6.82 7.90 -41.82
C ALA A 195 6.87 8.13 -43.34
N ASP A 196 6.07 7.39 -44.11
CA ASP A 196 5.98 7.51 -45.57
C ASP A 196 5.35 8.86 -45.97
N ALA A 197 4.42 9.39 -45.17
CA ALA A 197 3.85 10.73 -45.35
C ALA A 197 4.75 11.87 -44.86
N GLY A 198 5.89 11.57 -44.22
CA GLY A 198 6.83 12.55 -43.71
C GLY A 198 6.41 13.27 -42.42
N TYR A 199 5.35 12.80 -41.75
CA TYR A 199 4.90 13.37 -40.46
C TYR A 199 5.78 12.92 -39.29
N LEU A 200 6.40 11.74 -39.42
CA LEU A 200 7.29 11.16 -38.42
C LEU A 200 8.62 10.77 -39.07
N SER A 201 9.73 10.88 -38.35
CA SER A 201 11.00 10.36 -38.85
C SER A 201 10.95 8.82 -38.89
N ARG A 202 11.66 8.21 -39.85
CA ARG A 202 11.74 6.73 -39.94
C ARG A 202 12.35 6.11 -38.68
N GLU A 203 13.26 6.83 -38.03
CA GLU A 203 13.90 6.39 -36.79
C GLU A 203 12.91 6.42 -35.63
N ASP A 204 12.13 7.50 -35.48
CA ASP A 204 11.10 7.59 -34.45
C ASP A 204 10.01 6.52 -34.66
N ALA A 205 9.59 6.29 -35.91
CA ALA A 205 8.67 5.20 -36.25
C ALA A 205 9.22 3.83 -35.81
N ARG A 206 10.52 3.57 -36.06
CA ARG A 206 11.20 2.34 -35.61
C ARG A 206 11.24 2.21 -34.10
N ARG A 207 11.55 3.31 -33.38
CA ARG A 207 11.60 3.32 -31.91
C ARG A 207 10.23 3.07 -31.31
N SER A 208 9.20 3.74 -31.80
CA SER A 208 7.81 3.54 -31.37
C SER A 208 7.33 2.12 -31.66
N SER A 209 7.68 1.55 -32.82
CA SER A 209 7.37 0.16 -33.16
C SER A 209 8.05 -0.81 -32.19
N ALA A 210 9.36 -0.68 -31.97
CA ALA A 210 10.11 -1.54 -31.06
C ALA A 210 9.57 -1.48 -29.62
N ALA A 211 9.24 -0.28 -29.13
CA ALA A 211 8.63 -0.09 -27.81
C ALA A 211 7.25 -0.75 -27.71
N GLY A 212 6.40 -0.59 -28.73
CA GLY A 212 5.08 -1.21 -28.79
C GLY A 212 5.14 -2.75 -28.81
N HIS A 213 6.01 -3.33 -29.64
CA HIS A 213 6.26 -4.78 -29.68
C HIS A 213 6.74 -5.33 -28.33
N ALA A 214 7.63 -4.61 -27.65
CA ALA A 214 8.08 -4.99 -26.31
C ALA A 214 6.92 -4.98 -25.30
N GLN A 215 6.03 -3.98 -25.37
CA GLN A 215 4.87 -3.90 -24.48
C GLN A 215 3.86 -5.03 -24.73
N VAL A 216 3.56 -5.34 -26.00
CA VAL A 216 2.68 -6.46 -26.36
C VAL A 216 3.27 -7.79 -25.87
N LYS A 217 4.57 -7.99 -26.07
CA LYS A 217 5.28 -9.18 -25.57
C LYS A 217 5.14 -9.31 -24.05
N MET A 218 5.40 -8.24 -23.29
CA MET A 218 5.28 -8.27 -21.83
C MET A 218 3.87 -8.67 -21.37
N ARG A 219 2.82 -8.03 -21.93
CA ARG A 219 1.44 -8.37 -21.59
C ARG A 219 1.08 -9.81 -21.97
N SER A 220 1.55 -10.29 -23.12
CA SER A 220 1.31 -11.67 -23.54
C SER A 220 1.96 -12.68 -22.58
N LEU A 221 3.17 -12.40 -22.09
CA LEU A 221 3.85 -13.26 -21.12
C LEU A 221 3.18 -13.21 -19.74
N GLU A 222 2.67 -12.06 -19.31
CA GLU A 222 1.90 -11.91 -18.07
C GLU A 222 0.58 -12.70 -18.12
N ASN A 223 -0.17 -12.55 -19.21
CA ASN A 223 -1.40 -13.31 -19.45
C ASN A 223 -1.12 -14.82 -19.51
N LEU A 224 -0.04 -15.22 -20.20
CA LEU A 224 0.39 -16.61 -20.22
C LEU A 224 0.65 -17.14 -18.82
N GLY A 225 1.38 -16.40 -17.98
CA GLY A 225 1.65 -16.79 -16.59
C GLY A 225 0.36 -17.02 -15.79
N THR A 226 -0.61 -16.10 -15.93
CA THR A 226 -1.92 -16.20 -15.28
C THR A 226 -2.72 -17.41 -15.77
N GLU A 227 -2.82 -17.63 -17.08
CA GLU A 227 -3.57 -18.74 -17.66
C GLU A 227 -2.93 -20.10 -17.35
N VAL A 228 -1.60 -20.17 -17.37
CA VAL A 228 -0.83 -21.36 -16.99
C VAL A 228 -1.05 -21.69 -15.52
N ASN A 229 -0.98 -20.69 -14.62
CA ASN A 229 -1.24 -20.91 -13.19
C ASN A 229 -2.68 -21.37 -12.95
N GLY A 230 -3.68 -20.75 -13.61
CA GLY A 230 -5.07 -21.18 -13.53
C GLY A 230 -5.28 -22.62 -14.03
N ALA A 231 -4.62 -23.02 -15.10
CA ALA A 231 -4.66 -24.41 -15.57
C ALA A 231 -4.01 -25.39 -14.57
N MET A 232 -2.94 -24.97 -13.90
CA MET A 232 -2.26 -25.76 -12.86
C MET A 232 -3.08 -25.88 -11.56
N GLU A 233 -3.87 -24.86 -11.21
CA GLU A 233 -4.78 -24.91 -10.06
C GLU A 233 -5.85 -25.99 -10.22
N VAL A 234 -6.42 -26.11 -11.43
CA VAL A 234 -7.43 -27.14 -11.77
C VAL A 234 -6.82 -28.49 -12.20
N ASN A 235 -5.53 -28.72 -11.95
CA ASN A 235 -4.82 -29.95 -12.27
C ASN A 235 -4.84 -30.33 -13.78
N ASN A 236 -4.82 -29.35 -14.69
CA ASN A 236 -4.81 -29.58 -16.14
C ASN A 236 -3.44 -29.25 -16.76
N LEU A 237 -2.50 -30.20 -16.66
CA LEU A 237 -1.15 -30.06 -17.19
C LEU A 237 -1.12 -29.92 -18.71
N ASP A 238 -2.00 -30.62 -19.44
CA ASP A 238 -2.01 -30.59 -20.90
C ASP A 238 -2.41 -29.21 -21.42
N LYS A 239 -3.42 -28.58 -20.81
CA LYS A 239 -3.79 -27.20 -21.10
C LYS A 239 -2.64 -26.24 -20.80
N ALA A 240 -1.97 -26.38 -19.65
CA ALA A 240 -0.81 -25.54 -19.31
C ALA A 240 0.32 -25.68 -20.34
N LYS A 241 0.61 -26.90 -20.80
CA LYS A 241 1.59 -27.17 -21.87
C LYS A 241 1.16 -26.54 -23.20
N GLN A 242 -0.11 -26.70 -23.59
CA GLN A 242 -0.66 -26.11 -24.82
C GLN A 242 -0.53 -24.60 -24.83
N LEU A 243 -0.82 -23.93 -23.70
CA LEU A 243 -0.68 -22.48 -23.56
C LEU A 243 0.76 -22.02 -23.78
N VAL A 244 1.74 -22.72 -23.19
CA VAL A 244 3.17 -22.42 -23.39
C VAL A 244 3.59 -22.67 -24.84
N THR A 245 3.18 -23.79 -25.43
CA THR A 245 3.52 -24.14 -26.82
C THR A 245 2.94 -23.15 -27.84
N ALA A 246 1.70 -22.71 -27.61
CA ALA A 246 0.98 -21.79 -28.48
C ALA A 246 1.49 -20.34 -28.37
N ASN A 247 2.29 -19.99 -27.35
CA ASN A 247 2.77 -18.63 -27.20
C ASN A 247 3.85 -18.28 -28.25
N PRO A 248 3.63 -17.27 -29.10
CA PRO A 248 4.56 -16.92 -30.18
C PRO A 248 5.79 -16.14 -29.69
N TYR A 249 5.79 -15.63 -28.45
CA TYR A 249 6.86 -14.79 -27.90
C TYR A 249 7.92 -15.56 -27.11
N LEU A 250 7.69 -16.85 -26.89
CA LEU A 250 8.67 -17.77 -26.30
C LEU A 250 9.46 -18.45 -27.42
N SER A 251 10.79 -18.49 -27.27
CA SER A 251 11.65 -19.34 -28.07
C SER A 251 11.39 -20.82 -27.77
N GLU A 252 11.73 -21.71 -28.71
CA GLU A 252 11.59 -23.16 -28.52
C GLU A 252 12.35 -23.68 -27.28
N GLN A 253 13.50 -23.07 -26.97
CA GLN A 253 14.26 -23.38 -25.76
C GLN A 253 13.52 -22.95 -24.48
N GLU A 254 12.92 -21.75 -24.47
CA GLU A 254 12.13 -21.27 -23.32
C GLU A 254 10.87 -22.11 -23.14
N LYS A 255 10.19 -22.48 -24.23
CA LYS A 255 9.03 -23.38 -24.20
C LYS A 255 9.41 -24.72 -23.57
N GLY A 256 10.51 -25.35 -24.01
CA GLY A 256 10.99 -26.61 -23.45
C GLY A 256 11.31 -26.50 -21.95
N THR A 257 11.96 -25.41 -21.53
CA THR A 257 12.29 -25.15 -20.13
C THR A 257 11.03 -24.97 -19.28
N GLN A 258 10.06 -24.18 -19.75
CA GLN A 258 8.80 -23.97 -19.04
C GLN A 258 7.95 -25.24 -18.94
N ILE A 259 7.87 -26.03 -20.02
CA ILE A 259 7.14 -27.32 -20.01
C ILE A 259 7.77 -28.30 -19.02
N THR A 260 9.10 -28.35 -18.94
CA THR A 260 9.82 -29.18 -17.96
C THR A 260 9.50 -28.72 -16.53
N SER A 261 9.59 -27.42 -16.28
CA SER A 261 9.24 -26.82 -14.98
C SER A 261 7.77 -27.07 -14.60
N LEU A 262 6.84 -26.97 -15.55
CA LEU A 262 5.43 -27.26 -15.33
C LEU A 262 5.19 -28.72 -14.95
N THR A 263 5.82 -29.63 -15.66
CA THR A 263 5.72 -31.07 -15.38
C THR A 263 6.22 -31.38 -13.98
N HIS A 264 7.38 -30.86 -13.60
CA HIS A 264 7.92 -31.03 -12.25
C HIS A 264 7.01 -30.42 -11.17
N ARG A 265 6.48 -29.20 -11.38
CA ARG A 265 5.53 -28.58 -10.43
C ARG A 265 4.26 -29.40 -10.28
N PHE A 266 3.75 -29.96 -11.37
CA PHE A 266 2.56 -30.80 -11.36
C PHE A 266 2.77 -32.09 -10.57
N GLU A 267 3.90 -32.77 -10.79
CA GLU A 267 4.29 -33.99 -10.05
C GLU A 267 4.43 -33.73 -8.55
N LEU A 268 5.04 -32.60 -8.17
CA LEU A 268 5.14 -32.20 -6.76
C LEU A 268 3.77 -31.96 -6.13
N LYS A 269 2.87 -31.25 -6.83
CA LYS A 269 1.50 -31.00 -6.36
C LYS A 269 0.73 -32.31 -6.17
N GLN A 270 0.77 -33.21 -7.15
CA GLN A 270 0.14 -34.54 -7.03
C GLN A 270 0.70 -35.32 -5.85
N THR A 271 2.02 -35.31 -5.66
CA THR A 271 2.66 -36.00 -4.53
C THR A 271 2.18 -35.41 -3.20
N HIS A 272 2.12 -34.08 -3.10
CA HIS A 272 1.61 -33.39 -1.92
C HIS A 272 0.14 -33.77 -1.63
N ASP A 273 -0.74 -33.72 -2.64
CA ASP A 273 -2.16 -34.05 -2.50
C ASP A 273 -2.37 -35.51 -2.07
N GLN A 274 -1.58 -36.44 -2.62
CA GLN A 274 -1.58 -37.86 -2.22
C GLN A 274 -1.14 -38.04 -0.76
N LEU A 275 -0.09 -37.34 -0.33
CA LEU A 275 0.41 -37.41 1.04
C LEU A 275 -0.56 -36.76 2.04
N TYR A 276 -1.24 -35.69 1.64
CA TYR A 276 -2.29 -35.06 2.43
C TYR A 276 -3.50 -35.98 2.62
N ALA A 277 -3.95 -36.65 1.55
CA ALA A 277 -5.01 -37.67 1.62
C ALA A 277 -4.60 -38.82 2.54
N LEU A 278 -3.37 -39.35 2.40
CA LEU A 278 -2.84 -40.39 3.27
C LEU A 278 -2.80 -39.96 4.74
N ALA A 279 -2.35 -38.74 5.04
CA ALA A 279 -2.33 -38.19 6.39
C ALA A 279 -3.74 -37.98 6.98
N THR A 280 -4.75 -37.81 6.13
CA THR A 280 -6.15 -37.68 6.55
C THR A 280 -6.78 -39.04 6.84
N ASP A 281 -6.64 -39.98 5.90
CA ASP A 281 -7.36 -41.26 5.93
C ASP A 281 -6.63 -42.35 6.72
N GLN A 282 -5.30 -42.37 6.62
CA GLN A 282 -4.43 -43.39 7.22
C GLN A 282 -3.23 -42.74 7.93
N PRO A 283 -3.48 -41.88 8.95
CA PRO A 283 -2.43 -41.10 9.60
C PRO A 283 -1.32 -41.94 10.24
N HIS A 284 -1.57 -43.21 10.55
CA HIS A 284 -0.57 -44.14 11.09
C HIS A 284 0.48 -44.59 10.06
N LEU A 285 0.16 -44.55 8.75
CA LEU A 285 1.09 -44.89 7.66
C LEU A 285 1.79 -43.67 7.06
N ALA A 286 1.24 -42.47 7.30
CA ALA A 286 1.74 -41.23 6.73
C ALA A 286 3.22 -40.91 7.07
N PRO A 287 3.74 -41.11 8.30
CA PRO A 287 5.12 -40.74 8.64
C PRO A 287 6.18 -41.43 7.75
N ALA A 288 5.99 -42.72 7.45
CA ALA A 288 6.93 -43.48 6.61
C ALA A 288 6.95 -42.96 5.16
N GLN A 289 5.77 -42.68 4.58
CA GLN A 289 5.68 -42.17 3.22
C GLN A 289 6.12 -40.70 3.11
N LEU A 290 5.81 -39.87 4.10
CA LEU A 290 6.28 -38.48 4.18
C LEU A 290 7.81 -38.44 4.20
N ARG A 291 8.44 -39.33 4.99
CA ARG A 291 9.90 -39.43 5.05
C ARG A 291 10.50 -39.88 3.72
N ALA A 292 9.94 -40.91 3.09
CA ALA A 292 10.38 -41.39 1.79
C ALA A 292 10.28 -40.29 0.71
N SER A 293 9.20 -39.50 0.71
CA SER A 293 9.01 -38.39 -0.23
C SER A 293 9.96 -37.22 0.01
N LEU A 294 10.31 -36.93 1.27
CA LEU A 294 11.36 -35.97 1.62
C LEU A 294 12.74 -36.45 1.12
N ASP A 295 13.09 -37.71 1.36
CA ASP A 295 14.38 -38.29 0.94
C ASP A 295 14.50 -38.35 -0.60
N GLN A 296 13.39 -38.56 -1.31
CA GLN A 296 13.31 -38.48 -2.78
C GLN A 296 13.25 -37.04 -3.32
N LYS A 297 13.30 -36.01 -2.47
CA LYS A 297 13.14 -34.58 -2.83
C LYS A 297 11.82 -34.25 -3.55
N LYS A 298 10.78 -35.07 -3.32
CA LYS A 298 9.42 -34.85 -3.83
C LYS A 298 8.54 -34.07 -2.85
N LEU A 299 9.06 -33.77 -1.66
CA LEU A 299 8.42 -32.99 -0.62
C LEU A 299 9.43 -32.00 -0.03
N SER A 300 8.99 -30.76 0.24
CA SER A 300 9.86 -29.77 0.87
C SER A 300 9.99 -30.03 2.38
N GLY A 301 11.06 -29.52 3.00
CA GLY A 301 11.25 -29.61 4.46
C GLY A 301 10.08 -28.98 5.27
N PRO A 302 9.60 -27.77 4.91
CA PRO A 302 8.42 -27.18 5.53
C PRO A 302 7.15 -28.01 5.34
N ASP A 303 6.88 -28.52 4.13
CA ASP A 303 5.68 -29.34 3.87
C ASP A 303 5.74 -30.66 4.64
N TYR A 304 6.92 -31.27 4.74
CA TYR A 304 7.16 -32.43 5.58
C TYR A 304 6.79 -32.16 7.04
N ALA A 305 7.27 -31.05 7.62
CA ALA A 305 6.98 -30.71 9.00
C ALA A 305 5.47 -30.48 9.23
N ASN A 306 4.82 -29.74 8.32
CA ASN A 306 3.39 -29.44 8.38
C ASN A 306 2.53 -30.70 8.26
N LEU A 307 2.80 -31.55 7.25
CA LEU A 307 2.05 -32.79 7.04
C LEU A 307 2.31 -33.82 8.14
N THR A 308 3.52 -33.85 8.72
CA THR A 308 3.83 -34.71 9.87
C THR A 308 3.01 -34.29 11.08
N GLN A 309 3.01 -33.00 11.42
CA GLN A 309 2.21 -32.48 12.54
C GLN A 309 0.71 -32.69 12.32
N PHE A 310 0.23 -32.52 11.08
CA PHE A 310 -1.16 -32.78 10.72
C PHE A 310 -1.51 -34.27 10.88
N ALA A 311 -0.68 -35.18 10.37
CA ALA A 311 -0.85 -36.62 10.52
C ALA A 311 -0.86 -37.04 12.00
N GLU A 312 0.03 -36.49 12.82
CA GLU A 312 0.08 -36.76 14.27
C GLU A 312 -1.19 -36.30 14.98
N ARG A 313 -1.70 -35.11 14.66
CA ARG A 313 -2.98 -34.63 15.21
C ARG A 313 -4.13 -35.55 14.79
N ARG A 314 -4.22 -35.90 13.51
CA ARG A 314 -5.25 -36.83 13.01
C ARG A 314 -5.16 -38.21 13.64
N LEU A 315 -3.94 -38.72 13.88
CA LEU A 315 -3.73 -39.97 14.59
C LEU A 315 -4.27 -39.92 16.02
N GLN A 316 -4.04 -38.81 16.75
CA GLN A 316 -4.55 -38.63 18.10
C GLN A 316 -6.08 -38.56 18.14
N GLU A 317 -6.70 -37.85 17.20
CA GLU A 317 -8.17 -37.79 17.05
C GLU A 317 -8.76 -39.19 16.78
N LYS A 318 -8.24 -39.91 15.77
CA LYS A 318 -8.68 -41.27 15.43
C LYS A 318 -8.48 -42.26 16.58
N ARG A 319 -7.40 -42.10 17.34
CA ARG A 319 -7.16 -42.88 18.56
C ARG A 319 -8.19 -42.59 19.64
N ALA A 320 -8.49 -41.32 19.92
CA ALA A 320 -9.51 -40.93 20.90
C ALA A 320 -10.90 -41.47 20.52
N GLU A 321 -11.30 -41.31 19.25
CA GLU A 321 -12.53 -41.88 18.69
C GLU A 321 -12.58 -43.40 18.88
N SER A 322 -11.47 -44.09 18.59
CA SER A 322 -11.34 -45.54 18.73
C SER A 322 -11.47 -46.00 20.18
N VAL A 323 -10.79 -45.33 21.11
CA VAL A 323 -10.86 -45.62 22.54
C VAL A 323 -12.29 -45.42 23.05
N GLN A 324 -12.94 -44.32 22.68
CA GLN A 324 -14.31 -44.03 23.10
C GLN A 324 -15.30 -45.07 22.56
N THR A 325 -15.19 -45.41 21.27
CA THR A 325 -16.04 -46.44 20.64
C THR A 325 -15.88 -47.78 21.35
N LEU A 326 -14.65 -48.20 21.67
CA LEU A 326 -14.40 -49.45 22.36
C LEU A 326 -14.89 -49.45 23.82
N ARG A 327 -14.79 -48.32 24.53
CA ARG A 327 -15.39 -48.18 25.86
C ARG A 327 -16.91 -48.39 25.80
N THR A 328 -17.58 -47.75 24.84
CA THR A 328 -19.02 -47.94 24.65
C THR A 328 -19.40 -49.38 24.36
N LEU A 329 -18.62 -50.09 23.54
CA LEU A 329 -18.86 -51.52 23.28
C LEU A 329 -18.63 -52.39 24.53
N ILE A 330 -17.62 -52.08 25.34
CA ILE A 330 -17.35 -52.77 26.62
C ILE A 330 -18.53 -52.53 27.60
N ASP A 331 -19.00 -51.29 27.72
CA ASP A 331 -20.13 -50.93 28.59
C ASP A 331 -21.43 -51.65 28.16
N GLN A 332 -21.63 -51.79 26.86
CA GLN A 332 -22.76 -52.53 26.27
C GLN A 332 -22.58 -54.05 26.30
N ARG A 333 -21.41 -54.54 26.75
CA ARG A 333 -21.01 -55.97 26.71
C ARG A 333 -21.09 -56.59 25.32
N ASP A 334 -20.88 -55.79 24.27
CA ASP A 334 -20.89 -56.27 22.89
C ASP A 334 -19.56 -56.98 22.57
N PRO A 335 -19.55 -58.29 22.27
CA PRO A 335 -18.33 -59.04 21.98
C PRO A 335 -17.47 -58.47 20.82
N ALA A 336 -18.02 -57.57 20.00
CA ALA A 336 -17.27 -56.84 18.98
C ALA A 336 -16.08 -56.05 19.54
N TYR A 337 -16.08 -55.68 20.83
CA TYR A 337 -14.96 -54.95 21.45
C TYR A 337 -13.65 -55.75 21.41
N ALA A 338 -13.70 -57.08 21.54
CA ALA A 338 -12.50 -57.92 21.55
C ALA A 338 -11.79 -57.93 20.19
N LYS A 339 -12.57 -57.95 19.10
CA LYS A 339 -12.04 -57.81 17.74
C LYS A 339 -11.46 -56.41 17.53
N GLY A 340 -12.18 -55.37 17.96
CA GLY A 340 -11.72 -54.00 17.83
C GLY A 340 -10.45 -53.69 18.62
N LEU A 341 -10.24 -54.31 19.79
CA LEU A 341 -8.98 -54.22 20.54
C LEU A 341 -7.78 -54.78 19.76
N LYS A 342 -7.98 -55.89 19.05
CA LYS A 342 -6.91 -56.57 18.29
C LYS A 342 -6.61 -55.85 16.97
N ASP A 343 -7.65 -55.50 16.23
CA ASP A 343 -7.53 -55.12 14.82
C ASP A 343 -7.40 -53.60 14.62
N ASN A 344 -7.61 -52.77 15.65
CA ASN A 344 -7.59 -51.32 15.49
C ASN A 344 -6.14 -50.76 15.38
N PRO A 345 -5.75 -50.20 14.23
CA PRO A 345 -4.38 -49.75 13.97
C PRO A 345 -4.01 -48.45 14.68
N PHE A 346 -4.97 -47.76 15.31
CA PHE A 346 -4.76 -46.46 15.95
C PHE A 346 -4.45 -46.57 17.45
N LEU A 347 -4.73 -47.72 18.07
CA LEU A 347 -4.46 -47.95 19.48
C LEU A 347 -2.99 -48.26 19.72
N ARG A 348 -2.42 -47.66 20.77
CA ARG A 348 -1.13 -48.09 21.33
C ARG A 348 -1.34 -49.29 22.22
N GLU A 349 -0.27 -50.02 22.48
CA GLU A 349 -0.29 -51.18 23.39
C GLU A 349 -0.89 -50.83 24.76
N LYS A 350 -0.48 -49.68 25.32
CA LYS A 350 -1.04 -49.17 26.57
C LYS A 350 -2.56 -48.94 26.52
N ASP A 351 -3.11 -48.45 25.41
CA ASP A 351 -4.57 -48.28 25.32
C ASP A 351 -5.28 -49.63 25.29
N ARG A 352 -4.68 -50.61 24.62
CA ARG A 352 -5.20 -51.98 24.56
C ARG A 352 -5.20 -52.59 25.95
N GLU A 353 -4.11 -52.46 26.70
CA GLU A 353 -3.99 -52.89 28.09
C GLU A 353 -5.02 -52.19 29.00
N ASP A 354 -5.13 -50.86 28.91
CA ASP A 354 -6.05 -50.07 29.74
C ASP A 354 -7.52 -50.43 29.46
N LEU A 355 -7.90 -50.59 28.18
CA LEU A 355 -9.24 -51.01 27.78
C LEU A 355 -9.53 -52.48 28.13
N GLN A 356 -8.52 -53.35 28.06
CA GLN A 356 -8.66 -54.74 28.49
C GLN A 356 -8.89 -54.79 30.00
N ARG A 357 -8.11 -54.07 30.82
CA ARG A 357 -8.34 -53.96 32.27
C ARG A 357 -9.75 -53.43 32.58
N TYR A 358 -10.17 -52.39 31.88
CA TYR A 358 -11.51 -51.82 32.01
C TYR A 358 -12.62 -52.85 31.75
N ALA A 359 -12.41 -53.81 30.85
CA ALA A 359 -13.37 -54.88 30.57
C ALA A 359 -13.37 -56.02 31.62
N TRP A 360 -12.29 -56.20 32.40
CA TRP A 360 -12.14 -57.28 33.40
C TRP A 360 -12.43 -56.85 34.84
N GLU A 361 -12.37 -55.54 35.15
CA GLU A 361 -12.71 -55.05 36.48
C GLU A 361 -14.23 -55.15 36.73
N PRO A 362 -14.69 -55.82 37.81
CA PRO A 362 -16.11 -55.88 38.12
C PRO A 362 -16.61 -54.48 38.44
N LEU A 363 -17.73 -54.08 37.83
CA LEU A 363 -18.51 -52.87 38.17
C LEU A 363 -18.95 -52.93 39.65
N SER A 364 -18.04 -52.58 40.56
CA SER A 364 -18.23 -52.63 42.01
C SER A 364 -17.59 -51.41 42.63
N THR A 365 -18.47 -50.54 43.13
CA THR A 365 -18.28 -49.23 43.78
C THR A 365 -18.24 -48.01 42.85
N ASP A 366 -19.15 -47.09 43.17
CA ASP A 366 -19.35 -45.80 42.50
C ASP A 366 -18.01 -45.02 42.47
N PRO A 367 -17.48 -44.66 41.28
CA PRO A 367 -16.21 -43.95 41.13
C PRO A 367 -16.14 -42.64 41.94
N VAL A 368 -17.30 -42.04 42.21
CA VAL A 368 -17.42 -40.81 43.01
C VAL A 368 -17.07 -41.09 44.48
N GLN A 369 -17.52 -42.21 45.05
CA GLN A 369 -17.19 -42.59 46.43
C GLN A 369 -15.70 -42.95 46.58
N ALA A 370 -15.13 -43.69 45.62
CA ALA A 370 -13.72 -44.06 45.66
C ALA A 370 -12.79 -42.84 45.57
N SER A 371 -13.11 -41.89 44.67
CA SER A 371 -12.36 -40.62 44.57
C SER A 371 -12.49 -39.79 45.84
N GLN A 372 -13.69 -39.70 46.44
CA GLN A 372 -13.91 -38.93 47.66
C GLN A 372 -13.11 -39.48 48.85
N ILE A 373 -13.07 -40.81 49.02
CA ILE A 373 -12.30 -41.47 50.09
C ILE A 373 -10.79 -41.28 49.86
N TYR A 374 -10.33 -41.33 48.62
CA TYR A 374 -8.93 -41.12 48.27
C TYR A 374 -8.48 -39.66 48.47
N THR A 375 -9.37 -38.70 48.19
CA THR A 375 -9.14 -37.27 48.46
C THR A 375 -9.16 -36.99 49.96
N LEU A 376 -10.09 -37.60 50.71
CA LEU A 376 -10.16 -37.48 52.17
C LEU A 376 -8.86 -37.97 52.84
N ALA A 377 -8.39 -39.16 52.44
CA ALA A 377 -7.15 -39.76 52.96
C ALA A 377 -5.89 -38.96 52.60
N ALA A 378 -5.89 -38.27 51.45
CA ALA A 378 -4.78 -37.40 51.03
C ALA A 378 -4.81 -36.01 51.69
N SER A 379 -5.96 -35.56 52.21
CA SER A 379 -6.16 -34.23 52.78
C SER A 379 -5.90 -34.12 54.29
N LEU A 380 -5.60 -35.23 54.98
CA LEU A 380 -5.37 -35.24 56.42
C LEU A 380 -3.90 -35.06 56.77
N GLU A 381 -3.54 -33.87 57.23
CA GLU A 381 -2.20 -33.51 57.71
C GLU A 381 -2.06 -33.66 59.24
N GLN A 382 -2.71 -34.65 59.87
CA GLN A 382 -2.69 -34.81 61.33
C GLN A 382 -1.97 -36.07 61.82
N ARG A 383 -1.47 -36.01 63.07
CA ARG A 383 -0.61 -37.02 63.71
C ARG A 383 -1.30 -38.37 63.85
N GLU A 384 -0.50 -39.42 63.71
CA GLU A 384 -0.86 -40.80 64.06
C GLU A 384 -1.32 -40.83 65.54
N GLY A 385 -2.60 -41.15 65.78
CA GLY A 385 -3.21 -41.19 67.11
C GLY A 385 -4.48 -40.35 67.34
N SER A 386 -4.97 -39.59 66.35
CA SER A 386 -6.26 -38.90 66.48
C SER A 386 -7.48 -39.83 66.25
N PRO A 387 -8.65 -39.56 66.87
CA PRO A 387 -9.89 -40.30 66.61
C PRO A 387 -10.29 -40.30 65.13
N GLU A 388 -10.05 -39.20 64.42
CA GLU A 388 -10.38 -39.01 63.01
C GLU A 388 -9.48 -39.82 62.08
N TYR A 389 -8.18 -39.96 62.41
CA TYR A 389 -7.25 -40.83 61.66
C TYR A 389 -7.70 -42.30 61.73
N THR A 390 -8.22 -42.73 62.89
CA THR A 390 -8.66 -44.12 63.13
C THR A 390 -9.93 -44.44 62.33
N LEU A 391 -10.92 -43.55 62.35
CA LEU A 391 -12.16 -43.66 61.57
C LEU A 391 -11.90 -43.76 60.06
N ILE A 392 -10.99 -42.93 59.55
CA ILE A 392 -10.72 -42.85 58.11
C ILE A 392 -9.85 -44.02 57.64
N LYS A 393 -8.94 -44.51 58.49
CA LYS A 393 -8.21 -45.75 58.26
C LYS A 393 -9.18 -46.95 58.17
N GLU A 394 -10.16 -47.06 59.08
CA GLU A 394 -11.18 -48.10 59.01
C GLU A 394 -12.05 -47.99 57.74
N GLN A 395 -12.42 -46.76 57.34
CA GLN A 395 -13.24 -46.52 56.15
C GLN A 395 -12.49 -46.86 54.85
N VAL A 396 -11.18 -46.59 54.78
CA VAL A 396 -10.29 -47.04 53.70
C VAL A 396 -10.16 -48.56 53.67
N LEU A 397 -10.05 -49.22 54.83
CA LEU A 397 -9.94 -50.67 54.93
C LEU A 397 -11.22 -51.40 54.49
N MET A 398 -12.40 -50.81 54.73
CA MET A 398 -13.71 -51.37 54.39
C MET A 398 -14.18 -51.08 52.96
N SER A 399 -13.77 -49.94 52.38
CA SER A 399 -14.36 -49.44 51.12
C SER A 399 -13.44 -49.55 49.90
N LEU A 400 -12.14 -49.81 50.09
CA LEU A 400 -11.16 -49.93 49.01
C LEU A 400 -10.49 -51.31 49.01
N SER A 401 -10.20 -51.84 47.83
CA SER A 401 -9.51 -53.13 47.63
C SER A 401 -8.25 -53.00 46.76
N GLY A 402 -7.34 -53.96 46.88
CA GLY A 402 -6.15 -54.08 46.02
C GLY A 402 -5.21 -52.86 46.09
N GLU A 403 -4.67 -52.45 44.95
CA GLU A 403 -3.62 -51.43 44.84
C GLU A 403 -4.06 -50.03 45.31
N MET A 404 -5.36 -49.71 45.20
CA MET A 404 -5.92 -48.44 45.67
C MET A 404 -5.94 -48.34 47.19
N LYS A 405 -6.21 -49.46 47.89
CA LYS A 405 -6.14 -49.55 49.34
C LYS A 405 -4.71 -49.31 49.84
N GLU A 406 -3.73 -49.95 49.22
CA GLU A 406 -2.32 -49.79 49.60
C GLU A 406 -1.81 -48.36 49.37
N LYS A 407 -2.15 -47.74 48.22
CA LYS A 407 -1.75 -46.36 47.94
C LYS A 407 -2.43 -45.34 48.87
N ALA A 408 -3.69 -45.55 49.24
CA ALA A 408 -4.40 -44.69 50.18
C ALA A 408 -3.77 -44.74 51.59
N LEU A 409 -3.44 -45.94 52.07
CA LEU A 409 -2.75 -46.12 53.36
C LEU A 409 -1.32 -45.57 53.36
N ALA A 410 -0.59 -45.72 52.25
CA ALA A 410 0.76 -45.17 52.11
C ALA A 410 0.77 -43.64 52.14
N LYS A 411 -0.22 -42.98 51.53
CA LYS A 411 -0.38 -41.51 51.58
C LYS A 411 -0.77 -41.01 52.96
N LEU A 412 -1.71 -41.69 53.62
CA LEU A 412 -2.12 -41.39 55.00
C LEU A 412 -0.93 -41.42 55.97
N ASN A 413 0.01 -42.35 55.75
CA ASN A 413 1.22 -42.49 56.57
C ASN A 413 2.37 -41.54 56.17
N ALA A 414 2.39 -41.04 54.93
CA ALA A 414 3.46 -40.16 54.44
C ALA A 414 3.28 -38.67 54.81
N GLY A 415 2.05 -38.24 55.12
CA GLY A 415 1.74 -36.86 55.53
C GLY A 415 2.29 -36.45 56.90
N SER A 416 2.74 -37.39 57.72
CA SER A 416 3.12 -37.17 59.13
C SER A 416 4.59 -36.77 59.37
N GLN A 417 5.45 -36.65 58.33
CA GLN A 417 6.91 -36.66 58.54
C GLN A 417 7.80 -35.63 57.80
N LYS A 418 7.34 -34.53 57.20
CA LYS A 418 8.29 -33.55 56.60
C LYS A 418 8.01 -32.07 56.88
N PRO A 419 9.00 -31.28 57.36
CA PRO A 419 8.89 -29.83 57.42
C PRO A 419 9.14 -29.23 56.02
N GLN A 420 8.23 -28.38 55.56
CA GLN A 420 8.29 -27.65 54.28
C GLN A 420 8.49 -26.15 54.51
N PRO A 421 9.02 -25.39 53.51
CA PRO A 421 8.95 -23.93 53.51
C PRO A 421 7.47 -23.48 53.58
N PRO A 422 7.17 -22.31 54.19
CA PRO A 422 5.80 -21.92 54.50
C PRO A 422 4.93 -21.90 53.23
N ALA A 423 3.78 -22.58 53.28
CA ALA A 423 2.86 -22.83 52.17
C ALA A 423 2.45 -21.55 51.39
N ILE A 424 2.55 -20.40 52.03
CA ILE A 424 2.32 -19.07 51.44
C ILE A 424 3.34 -18.76 50.32
N ALA A 425 4.63 -19.07 50.50
CA ALA A 425 5.67 -18.75 49.53
C ALA A 425 5.49 -19.48 48.18
N ARG A 426 5.03 -20.74 48.23
CA ARG A 426 4.70 -21.52 47.01
C ARG A 426 3.45 -21.01 46.33
N THR A 427 2.46 -20.61 47.10
CA THR A 427 1.19 -20.06 46.58
C THR A 427 1.43 -18.75 45.84
N VAL A 428 2.25 -17.87 46.42
CA VAL A 428 2.68 -16.62 45.78
C VAL A 428 3.42 -16.91 44.46
N GLN A 429 4.35 -17.87 44.44
CA GLN A 429 5.06 -18.25 43.21
C GLN A 429 4.12 -18.79 42.12
N ASN A 430 3.14 -19.61 42.50
CA ASN A 430 2.13 -20.12 41.57
C ASN A 430 1.23 -18.99 41.01
N ILE A 431 0.92 -17.98 41.82
CA ILE A 431 0.14 -16.81 41.39
C ILE A 431 0.91 -15.97 40.37
N TYR A 432 2.22 -15.74 40.55
CA TYR A 432 3.02 -15.06 39.53
C TYR A 432 3.04 -15.84 38.22
N GLN A 433 3.22 -17.17 38.26
CA GLN A 433 3.17 -18.01 37.06
C GLN A 433 1.78 -17.95 36.39
N GLN A 434 0.70 -18.00 37.18
CA GLN A 434 -0.66 -17.87 36.71
C GLN A 434 -0.88 -16.50 36.03
N SER A 435 -0.37 -15.41 36.59
CA SER A 435 -0.48 -14.07 35.97
C SER A 435 0.23 -13.95 34.62
N HIS A 436 1.30 -14.72 34.40
CA HIS A 436 1.97 -14.81 33.10
C HIS A 436 1.12 -15.60 32.09
N GLN A 437 0.49 -16.69 32.51
CA GLN A 437 -0.43 -17.46 31.68
C GLN A 437 -1.70 -16.67 31.37
N ASP A 438 -2.25 -15.96 32.35
CA ASP A 438 -3.42 -15.09 32.19
C ASP A 438 -3.17 -13.98 31.16
N LEU A 439 -1.97 -13.40 31.16
CA LEU A 439 -1.57 -12.46 30.11
C LEU A 439 -1.52 -13.13 28.74
N ALA A 440 -0.85 -14.29 28.61
CA ALA A 440 -0.76 -15.03 27.36
C ALA A 440 -2.14 -15.46 26.81
N ASN A 441 -3.10 -15.70 27.70
CA ASN A 441 -4.48 -16.07 27.38
C ASN A 441 -5.39 -14.84 27.13
N GLY A 442 -4.86 -13.61 27.16
CA GLY A 442 -5.63 -12.39 26.91
C GLY A 442 -6.58 -11.99 28.05
N HIS A 443 -6.36 -12.48 29.28
CA HIS A 443 -7.23 -12.15 30.43
C HIS A 443 -7.12 -10.69 30.87
N TYR A 444 -6.06 -9.97 30.47
CA TYR A 444 -5.86 -8.54 30.72
C TYR A 444 -6.16 -7.68 29.47
N GLY A 445 -6.99 -8.19 28.55
CA GLY A 445 -7.39 -7.50 27.32
C GLY A 445 -6.90 -8.20 26.05
N ALA A 446 -7.45 -7.80 24.90
CA ALA A 446 -7.07 -8.34 23.61
C ALA A 446 -5.58 -8.09 23.34
N LEU A 447 -4.83 -9.13 22.95
CA LEU A 447 -3.43 -9.00 22.52
C LEU A 447 -3.29 -8.79 21.01
N HIS A 448 -4.41 -8.89 20.31
CA HIS A 448 -4.50 -8.84 18.85
C HIS A 448 -5.61 -7.89 18.44
N GLY A 449 -5.45 -7.25 17.29
CA GLY A 449 -6.43 -6.35 16.70
C GLY A 449 -6.67 -6.67 15.21
N PRO A 450 -7.81 -6.25 14.65
CA PRO A 450 -8.06 -6.45 13.22
C PRO A 450 -7.06 -5.65 12.39
N LEU A 451 -6.44 -6.28 11.39
CA LEU A 451 -5.52 -5.60 10.47
C LEU A 451 -6.19 -4.41 9.77
N ALA A 452 -7.47 -4.56 9.44
CA ALA A 452 -8.31 -3.53 8.84
C ALA A 452 -8.65 -2.35 9.78
N SER A 453 -8.26 -2.40 11.06
CA SER A 453 -8.43 -1.29 11.99
C SER A 453 -7.19 -0.40 11.97
N ILE A 454 -7.34 0.87 11.60
CA ILE A 454 -6.25 1.87 11.68
C ILE A 454 -5.76 2.06 13.13
N ARG A 455 -6.61 1.76 14.12
CA ARG A 455 -6.25 1.85 15.54
C ARG A 455 -5.36 0.71 16.03
N THR A 456 -5.21 -0.37 15.24
CA THR A 456 -4.33 -1.48 15.56
C THR A 456 -2.89 -1.12 15.20
N GLU A 457 -2.03 -1.10 16.22
CA GLU A 457 -0.61 -0.84 16.08
C GLU A 457 0.10 -2.10 15.59
N LEU A 458 0.64 -2.02 14.38
CA LEU A 458 1.25 -3.15 13.70
C LEU A 458 2.62 -3.50 14.32
N PRO A 459 2.96 -4.79 14.41
CA PRO A 459 4.30 -5.23 14.81
C PRO A 459 5.37 -4.60 13.92
N PRO A 460 6.61 -4.39 14.40
CA PRO A 460 7.61 -3.57 13.69
C PRO A 460 7.90 -4.10 12.29
N LYS A 461 7.95 -5.42 12.14
CA LYS A 461 8.14 -6.09 10.85
C LYS A 461 6.99 -5.79 9.87
N ILE A 462 5.75 -5.94 10.32
CA ILE A 462 4.56 -5.69 9.49
C ILE A 462 4.46 -4.18 9.16
N ARG A 463 4.74 -3.31 10.14
CA ARG A 463 4.75 -1.85 9.95
C ARG A 463 5.71 -1.44 8.84
N MET A 464 6.95 -1.94 8.86
CA MET A 464 7.95 -1.62 7.83
C MET A 464 7.48 -2.03 6.42
N GLU A 465 6.90 -3.23 6.28
CA GLU A 465 6.42 -3.72 5.00
C GLU A 465 5.20 -2.91 4.50
N VAL A 466 4.28 -2.56 5.40
CA VAL A 466 3.13 -1.68 5.09
C VAL A 466 3.59 -0.28 4.73
N ASP A 467 4.59 0.29 5.41
CA ASP A 467 5.14 1.62 5.09
C ASP A 467 5.82 1.65 3.72
N ALA A 468 6.54 0.59 3.35
CA ALA A 468 7.13 0.47 2.02
C ALA A 468 6.05 0.49 0.91
N ILE A 469 4.96 -0.26 1.11
CA ILE A 469 3.81 -0.28 0.20
C ILE A 469 3.10 1.08 0.18
N LYS A 470 2.89 1.70 1.35
CA LYS A 470 2.27 3.02 1.44
C LYS A 470 3.08 4.09 0.73
N SER A 471 4.41 4.03 0.85
CA SER A 471 5.31 4.95 0.15
C SER A 471 5.20 4.83 -1.37
N SER A 472 4.98 3.62 -1.91
CA SER A 472 4.77 3.45 -3.35
C SER A 472 3.40 3.92 -3.82
N LEU A 473 2.35 3.74 -3.00
CA LEU A 473 1.02 4.27 -3.29
C LEU A 473 0.93 5.80 -3.26
N ASN A 474 1.79 6.45 -2.48
CA ASN A 474 1.79 7.90 -2.31
C ASN A 474 2.50 8.67 -3.44
N ILE A 475 3.18 7.98 -4.37
CA ILE A 475 3.92 8.62 -5.48
C ILE A 475 2.94 9.45 -6.33
N GLY A 476 3.18 10.76 -6.44
CA GLY A 476 2.34 11.68 -7.21
C GLY A 476 1.08 12.17 -6.48
N LEU A 477 0.94 11.86 -5.18
CA LEU A 477 -0.16 12.31 -4.32
C LEU A 477 0.28 13.27 -3.20
N GLU A 478 1.53 13.74 -3.23
CA GLU A 478 2.18 14.48 -2.13
C GLU A 478 1.39 15.75 -1.73
N ASP A 479 0.96 16.53 -2.73
CA ASP A 479 0.17 17.76 -2.55
C ASP A 479 -1.26 17.51 -2.05
N ARG A 480 -1.81 16.32 -2.29
CA ARG A 480 -3.16 15.94 -1.86
C ARG A 480 -3.16 15.36 -0.45
N LEU A 481 -2.13 14.59 -0.10
CA LEU A 481 -1.97 14.00 1.24
C LEU A 481 -1.85 15.08 2.33
N THR A 482 -1.30 16.25 2.01
CA THR A 482 -1.23 17.40 2.93
C THR A 482 -2.57 18.12 3.09
N LYS A 483 -3.47 18.04 2.10
CA LYS A 483 -4.74 18.77 2.07
C LYS A 483 -5.94 17.90 2.49
N GLU A 484 -5.81 16.58 2.37
CA GLU A 484 -6.89 15.61 2.59
C GLU A 484 -6.51 14.59 3.68
N PRO A 485 -6.82 14.84 4.97
CA PRO A 485 -6.48 13.94 6.08
C PRO A 485 -7.09 12.54 5.95
N ASP A 486 -8.26 12.42 5.32
CA ASP A 486 -8.92 11.14 5.10
C ASP A 486 -8.24 10.31 4.00
N LEU A 487 -7.54 10.96 3.05
CA LEU A 487 -6.73 10.26 2.05
C LEU A 487 -5.59 9.50 2.73
N VAL A 488 -4.99 10.06 3.78
CA VAL A 488 -3.93 9.40 4.57
C VAL A 488 -4.43 8.11 5.22
N LYS A 489 -5.68 8.10 5.71
CA LYS A 489 -6.33 6.92 6.29
C LYS A 489 -6.66 5.86 5.23
N THR A 490 -7.14 6.30 4.07
CA THR A 490 -7.42 5.42 2.93
C THR A 490 -6.14 4.76 2.43
N GLN A 491 -5.06 5.52 2.23
CA GLN A 491 -3.76 5.00 1.81
C GLN A 491 -3.16 4.01 2.82
N GLU A 492 -3.35 4.28 4.12
CA GLU A 492 -2.96 3.34 5.17
C GLU A 492 -3.74 2.01 5.08
N LEU A 493 -5.07 2.07 4.85
CA LEU A 493 -5.90 0.87 4.70
C LEU A 493 -5.57 0.09 3.44
N ASP A 494 -5.32 0.79 2.33
CA ASP A 494 -4.97 0.17 1.04
C ASP A 494 -3.60 -0.49 1.11
N ALA A 495 -2.61 0.16 1.76
CA ALA A 495 -1.30 -0.45 2.00
C ALA A 495 -1.39 -1.71 2.86
N ARG A 496 -2.21 -1.69 3.93
CA ARG A 496 -2.47 -2.87 4.78
C ARG A 496 -3.19 -3.99 4.00
N ARG A 497 -4.12 -3.64 3.11
CA ARG A 497 -4.83 -4.61 2.25
C ARG A 497 -3.86 -5.26 1.27
N LEU A 498 -3.06 -4.49 0.55
CA LEU A 498 -2.06 -5.00 -0.38
C LEU A 498 -1.01 -5.86 0.32
N TRP A 499 -0.58 -5.46 1.52
CA TRP A 499 0.29 -6.28 2.35
C TRP A 499 -0.33 -7.65 2.64
N TRP A 500 -1.60 -7.67 3.05
CA TRP A 500 -2.36 -8.90 3.32
C TRP A 500 -2.54 -9.77 2.07
N GLU A 501 -2.81 -9.16 0.92
CA GLU A 501 -2.96 -9.86 -0.37
C GLU A 501 -1.68 -10.59 -0.79
N ASN A 502 -0.52 -10.08 -0.38
CA ASN A 502 0.80 -10.65 -0.66
C ASN A 502 1.25 -11.72 0.36
N GLN A 503 0.45 -12.03 1.40
CA GLN A 503 0.83 -13.05 2.37
C GLN A 503 0.56 -14.47 1.85
N PRO A 504 1.51 -15.41 2.00
CA PRO A 504 1.37 -16.78 1.50
C PRO A 504 0.26 -17.58 2.19
N ASN A 505 -0.12 -17.20 3.41
CA ASN A 505 -1.16 -17.85 4.23
C ASN A 505 -2.30 -16.87 4.59
N LYS A 506 -2.80 -16.11 3.60
CA LYS A 506 -3.94 -15.22 3.82
C LYS A 506 -5.20 -16.04 4.11
N GLY A 507 -5.74 -15.91 5.34
CA GLY A 507 -7.01 -16.51 5.74
C GLY A 507 -8.21 -15.93 4.97
N TYR A 508 -9.44 -16.24 5.39
CA TYR A 508 -10.64 -16.00 4.57
C TYR A 508 -11.03 -14.53 4.34
N ASN A 509 -10.58 -13.56 5.15
CA ASN A 509 -10.99 -12.14 4.99
C ASN A 509 -10.05 -11.14 5.67
N PHE A 510 -9.65 -10.08 4.95
CA PHE A 510 -8.89 -8.92 5.44
C PHE A 510 -9.51 -8.27 6.69
N LYS A 511 -10.84 -8.14 6.74
CA LYS A 511 -11.55 -7.48 7.85
C LYS A 511 -11.51 -8.27 9.16
N SER A 512 -11.32 -9.58 9.09
CA SER A 512 -11.27 -10.47 10.26
C SER A 512 -9.88 -11.02 10.53
N PHE A 513 -8.87 -10.60 9.74
CA PHE A 513 -7.49 -11.02 9.95
C PHE A 513 -6.92 -10.31 11.17
N MET A 514 -6.61 -11.08 12.22
CA MET A 514 -6.08 -10.55 13.47
C MET A 514 -4.56 -10.54 13.42
N VAL A 515 -3.96 -9.44 13.84
CA VAL A 515 -2.51 -9.30 14.03
C VAL A 515 -2.22 -8.90 15.46
N ASP A 516 -1.03 -9.22 15.93
CA ASP A 516 -0.51 -8.73 17.21
C ASP A 516 -0.64 -7.21 17.27
N ASP A 517 -1.32 -6.70 18.29
CA ASP A 517 -1.52 -5.26 18.49
C ASP A 517 -0.61 -4.78 19.62
N LEU A 518 0.48 -4.10 19.26
CA LEU A 518 1.49 -3.65 20.22
C LEU A 518 0.89 -2.77 21.32
N ALA A 519 0.02 -1.82 20.96
CA ALA A 519 -0.64 -0.95 21.93
C ALA A 519 -1.56 -1.75 22.87
N ALA A 520 -2.22 -2.80 22.36
CA ALA A 520 -3.06 -3.66 23.18
C ALA A 520 -2.22 -4.56 24.11
N GLN A 521 -1.09 -5.09 23.63
CA GLN A 521 -0.12 -5.84 24.44
C GLN A 521 0.47 -4.98 25.56
N HIS A 522 0.87 -3.73 25.27
CA HIS A 522 1.38 -2.80 26.28
C HIS A 522 0.32 -2.45 27.33
N ARG A 523 -0.94 -2.24 26.92
CA ARG A 523 -2.05 -2.02 27.85
C ARG A 523 -2.31 -3.24 28.74
N ALA A 524 -2.32 -4.44 28.17
CA ALA A 524 -2.51 -5.68 28.93
C ALA A 524 -1.35 -5.94 29.92
N ALA A 525 -0.11 -5.68 29.50
CA ALA A 525 1.06 -5.77 30.38
C ALA A 525 1.01 -4.75 31.53
N SER A 526 0.56 -3.52 31.26
CA SER A 526 0.37 -2.49 32.28
C SER A 526 -0.73 -2.86 33.27
N GLN A 527 -1.85 -3.42 32.81
CA GLN A 527 -2.91 -3.91 33.69
C GLN A 527 -2.44 -5.06 34.58
N LYS A 528 -1.69 -6.02 34.02
CA LYS A 528 -1.05 -7.08 34.82
C LYS A 528 -0.14 -6.50 35.90
N GLN A 529 0.70 -5.52 35.58
CA GLN A 529 1.59 -4.89 36.56
C GLN A 529 0.81 -4.21 37.69
N LYS A 530 -0.33 -3.58 37.39
CA LYS A 530 -1.21 -2.99 38.41
C LYS A 530 -1.82 -4.05 39.33
N VAL A 531 -2.26 -5.17 38.77
CA VAL A 531 -2.78 -6.31 39.55
C VAL A 531 -1.71 -6.87 40.48
N ILE A 532 -0.48 -7.05 39.99
CA ILE A 532 0.64 -7.55 40.80
C ILE A 532 1.01 -6.55 41.90
N ALA A 533 1.11 -5.26 41.59
CA ALA A 533 1.43 -4.24 42.56
C ALA A 533 0.36 -4.15 43.67
N GLU A 534 -0.93 -4.11 43.32
CA GLU A 534 -2.02 -4.12 44.32
C GLU A 534 -2.05 -5.40 45.14
N PHE A 535 -1.65 -6.54 44.55
CA PHE A 535 -1.57 -7.82 45.25
C PHE A 535 -0.38 -7.87 46.23
N GLU A 536 0.78 -7.35 45.84
CA GLU A 536 1.97 -7.21 46.70
C GLU A 536 1.70 -6.26 47.87
N ASP A 537 1.05 -5.12 47.62
CA ASP A 537 0.64 -4.17 48.66
C ASP A 537 -0.33 -4.81 49.65
N TRP A 538 -1.31 -5.58 49.15
CA TRP A 538 -2.26 -6.30 49.99
C TRP A 538 -1.58 -7.38 50.84
N LEU A 539 -0.63 -8.14 50.27
CA LEU A 539 0.16 -9.14 51.00
C LEU A 539 0.99 -8.50 52.12
N GLY A 540 1.59 -7.34 51.86
CA GLY A 540 2.32 -6.57 52.86
C GLY A 540 1.43 -6.11 54.02
N ALA A 541 0.18 -5.74 53.73
CA ALA A 541 -0.80 -5.34 54.74
C ALA A 541 -1.44 -6.52 55.49
N HIS A 542 -1.39 -7.75 54.95
CA HIS A 542 -2.05 -8.93 55.50
C HIS A 542 -1.09 -10.12 55.71
N PRO A 543 -0.04 -9.98 56.54
CA PRO A 543 1.00 -11.02 56.70
C PRO A 543 0.52 -12.32 57.35
N LYS A 544 -0.70 -12.35 57.89
CA LYS A 544 -1.33 -13.52 58.52
C LYS A 544 -2.47 -14.11 57.68
N ALA A 545 -2.67 -13.64 56.45
CA ALA A 545 -3.72 -14.16 55.57
C ALA A 545 -3.55 -15.67 55.32
N SER A 546 -4.67 -16.38 55.34
CA SER A 546 -4.74 -17.79 54.93
C SER A 546 -4.51 -17.94 53.43
N LEU A 547 -4.12 -19.13 52.98
CA LEU A 547 -3.98 -19.43 51.54
C LEU A 547 -5.25 -19.12 50.74
N GLN A 548 -6.41 -19.37 51.34
CA GLN A 548 -7.70 -19.15 50.68
C GLN A 548 -7.95 -17.65 50.46
N GLU A 549 -7.60 -16.81 51.44
CA GLU A 549 -7.69 -15.35 51.32
C GLU A 549 -6.69 -14.80 50.30
N VAL A 550 -5.46 -15.33 50.28
CA VAL A 550 -4.43 -14.95 49.29
C VAL A 550 -4.91 -15.24 47.86
N ASN A 551 -5.42 -16.44 47.61
CA ASN A 551 -5.94 -16.81 46.29
C ASN A 551 -7.19 -16.00 45.91
N ALA A 552 -8.15 -15.83 46.83
CA ALA A 552 -9.37 -15.08 46.57
C ALA A 552 -9.09 -13.61 46.22
N THR A 553 -8.14 -12.98 46.92
CA THR A 553 -7.75 -11.59 46.63
C THR A 553 -7.12 -11.43 45.26
N TYR A 554 -6.20 -12.33 44.87
CA TYR A 554 -5.62 -12.29 43.53
C TYR A 554 -6.69 -12.43 42.44
N VAL A 555 -7.61 -13.38 42.58
CA VAL A 555 -8.73 -13.58 41.63
C VAL A 555 -9.60 -12.33 41.54
N ASN A 556 -9.94 -11.71 42.66
CA ASN A 556 -10.73 -10.48 42.68
C ASN A 556 -10.02 -9.30 42.00
N LEU A 557 -8.71 -9.15 42.23
CA LEU A 557 -7.89 -8.13 41.55
C LEU A 557 -7.79 -8.40 40.05
N ALA A 558 -7.57 -9.64 39.63
CA ALA A 558 -7.55 -10.01 38.21
C ALA A 558 -8.90 -9.72 37.53
N VAL A 559 -10.03 -10.01 38.19
CA VAL A 559 -11.38 -9.71 37.68
C VAL A 559 -11.65 -8.20 37.61
N LYS A 560 -11.24 -7.42 38.62
CA LYS A 560 -11.36 -5.95 38.65
C LYS A 560 -10.71 -5.29 37.43
N TYR A 561 -9.55 -5.80 37.02
CA TYR A 561 -8.79 -5.25 35.90
C TYR A 561 -9.22 -5.83 34.53
N LYS A 562 -9.90 -6.98 34.52
CA LYS A 562 -10.51 -7.59 33.32
C LYS A 562 -11.72 -6.82 32.78
N SER A 563 -12.46 -6.09 33.60
CA SER A 563 -13.75 -5.46 33.23
C SER A 563 -13.64 -4.12 32.51
N HIS A 564 -12.44 -3.58 32.32
CA HIS A 564 -12.24 -2.24 31.75
C HIS A 564 -12.08 -2.20 30.22
N SER A 565 -12.19 -3.34 29.50
CA SER A 565 -11.95 -3.34 28.05
C SER A 565 -13.17 -3.27 27.16
N ASP A 566 -14.40 -3.68 27.54
CA ASP A 566 -15.61 -3.48 26.72
C ASP A 566 -16.90 -3.60 27.57
N GLY A 567 -17.62 -2.49 27.73
CA GLY A 567 -18.82 -2.41 28.56
C GLY A 567 -20.09 -2.79 27.80
N GLU A 568 -20.61 -4.01 28.03
CA GLU A 568 -22.06 -4.32 28.08
C GLU A 568 -22.29 -5.80 28.42
N ALA A 569 -21.46 -6.72 27.93
CA ALA A 569 -21.64 -8.16 28.17
C ALA A 569 -21.33 -8.60 29.62
N ALA A 570 -20.36 -7.95 30.27
CA ALA A 570 -19.90 -8.31 31.62
C ALA A 570 -20.89 -7.94 32.75
N SER A 571 -21.76 -6.94 32.54
CA SER A 571 -22.77 -6.55 33.55
C SER A 571 -23.76 -7.69 33.81
N THR A 572 -24.05 -8.48 32.78
CA THR A 572 -24.99 -9.62 32.86
C THR A 572 -24.38 -10.82 33.61
N GLU A 573 -23.10 -11.10 33.41
CA GLU A 573 -22.39 -12.21 34.06
C GLU A 573 -22.11 -11.91 35.54
N ILE A 574 -21.71 -10.67 35.87
CA ILE A 574 -21.50 -10.21 37.26
C ILE A 574 -22.82 -10.26 38.04
N ARG A 575 -23.93 -9.82 37.43
CA ARG A 575 -25.25 -9.92 38.06
C ARG A 575 -25.66 -11.37 38.32
N ARG A 576 -25.27 -12.31 37.45
CA ARG A 576 -25.51 -13.75 37.61
C ARG A 576 -24.69 -14.37 38.74
N ILE A 577 -23.43 -13.96 38.87
CA ILE A 577 -22.52 -14.42 39.92
C ILE A 577 -22.94 -13.84 41.28
N ASP A 578 -23.30 -12.55 41.34
CA ASP A 578 -23.81 -11.92 42.56
C ASP A 578 -25.14 -12.54 43.00
N GLU A 579 -26.06 -12.85 42.07
CA GLU A 579 -27.29 -13.59 42.36
C GLU A 579 -27.01 -15.01 42.88
N GLY A 580 -25.99 -15.70 42.34
CA GLY A 580 -25.54 -17.01 42.82
C GLY A 580 -24.94 -16.98 44.24
N ILE A 581 -24.12 -15.95 44.54
CA ILE A 581 -23.52 -15.75 45.85
C ILE A 581 -24.58 -15.37 46.89
N LEU A 582 -25.54 -14.51 46.53
CA LEU A 582 -26.70 -14.17 47.38
C LEU A 582 -27.57 -15.39 47.68
N LYS A 583 -27.83 -16.25 46.69
CA LYS A 583 -28.56 -17.52 46.89
C LYS A 583 -27.83 -18.43 47.87
N THR A 584 -26.51 -18.56 47.72
CA THR A 584 -25.68 -19.42 48.56
C THR A 584 -25.60 -18.90 50.00
N ARG A 585 -25.46 -17.59 50.20
CA ARG A 585 -25.54 -16.97 51.54
C ARG A 585 -26.88 -17.19 52.21
N LYS A 586 -27.99 -17.13 51.47
CA LYS A 586 -29.35 -17.37 52.00
C LYS A 586 -29.53 -18.81 52.46
N ILE A 587 -29.00 -19.78 51.70
CA ILE A 587 -29.01 -21.21 52.04
C ILE A 587 -28.19 -21.46 53.31
N ILE A 588 -27.01 -20.85 53.42
CA ILE A 588 -26.15 -20.97 54.60
C ILE A 588 -26.82 -20.35 55.85
N GLN A 589 -27.47 -19.20 55.71
CA GLN A 589 -28.19 -18.57 56.82
C GLN A 589 -29.44 -19.35 57.27
N GLN A 590 -30.15 -19.99 56.33
CA GLN A 590 -31.28 -20.86 56.66
C GLN A 590 -30.84 -22.15 57.36
N HIS A 591 -29.67 -22.69 57.05
CA HIS A 591 -29.11 -23.84 57.76
C HIS A 591 -28.47 -23.50 59.10
N ALA A 592 -28.10 -22.25 59.34
CA ALA A 592 -27.55 -21.81 60.62
C ALA A 592 -28.62 -21.37 61.65
N SER A 593 -29.90 -21.34 61.26
CA SER A 593 -31.04 -20.96 62.12
C SER A 593 -31.97 -22.14 62.46
N HIS A 594 -31.58 -23.35 62.06
CA HIS A 594 -32.06 -24.64 62.56
C HIS A 594 -30.93 -25.32 63.34
#